data_AF-A0A3N4J101-F1
#
_entry.id   AF-A0A3N4J101-F1
#
_cell.length_a   1.000
_cell.length_b   1.000
_cell.length_c   1.000
_cell.angle_alpha   90.00
_cell.angle_beta   90.00
_cell.angle_gamma   90.00
#
_symmetry.space_group_name_H-M   'P 1'
#
loop_
_entity.id
_entity.type
_entity.pdbx_description
1 polymer ?
#
loop_
_entity_poly.entity_id
_entity_poly.type
_entity_poly.pdbx_seq_one_letter_code
_entity_poly.pdbx_strand_id
1 'polypeptide(L)'
;MAHEGDAAVDALLYEGLNGRRDTFAFKELYGLHPADVVKITHKETINILSIHAGVRADSHKTGTNEFYRRFAEFVHLFEGSDYDESYLTAGSQCADVARAYWSLLDCQRYQDSA
;
A
#
# COMPACT_ATOMS: atom_id res chain seq x y z
N MET A 1 -7.58 19.38 8.09
CA MET A 1 -7.78 18.12 7.36
C MET A 1 -6.45 17.80 6.71
N ALA A 2 -5.60 17.05 7.41
CA ALA A 2 -4.39 16.51 6.80
C ALA A 2 -4.86 15.42 5.84
N HIS A 3 -4.53 15.55 4.56
CA HIS A 3 -4.65 14.47 3.61
C HIS A 3 -3.68 13.38 4.08
N GLU A 4 -4.18 12.35 4.77
CA GLU A 4 -3.46 11.08 4.90
C GLU A 4 -2.97 10.71 3.50
N GLY A 5 -1.66 10.51 3.35
CA GLY A 5 -0.96 10.54 2.07
C GLY A 5 -1.61 9.62 1.03
N ASP A 6 -2.00 10.21 -0.09
CA ASP A 6 -2.45 9.48 -1.27
C ASP A 6 -1.24 8.99 -2.03
N ALA A 7 -1.06 7.67 -2.03
CA ALA A 7 0.08 7.01 -2.65
C ALA A 7 0.27 7.43 -4.11
N ALA A 8 -0.81 7.69 -4.86
CA ALA A 8 -0.72 8.10 -6.25
C ALA A 8 -0.24 9.55 -6.38
N VAL A 9 -0.77 10.46 -5.56
CA VAL A 9 -0.34 11.87 -5.54
C VAL A 9 1.13 11.98 -5.10
N ASP A 10 1.52 11.23 -4.08
CA ASP A 10 2.89 11.24 -3.57
C ASP A 10 3.88 10.60 -4.54
N ALA A 11 3.47 9.58 -5.30
CA ALA A 11 4.31 8.97 -6.33
C ALA A 11 4.67 9.98 -7.44
N LEU A 12 3.75 10.86 -7.81
CA LEU A 12 4.00 11.91 -8.83
C LEU A 12 5.12 12.88 -8.42
N LEU A 13 5.43 13.02 -7.13
CA LEU A 13 6.53 13.87 -6.67
C LEU A 13 7.92 13.31 -7.05
N TYR A 14 8.00 12.07 -7.50
CA TYR A 14 9.22 11.39 -7.94
C TYR A 14 9.40 11.45 -9.47
N GLU A 15 8.43 11.97 -10.21
CA GLU A 15 8.50 12.09 -11.67
C GLU A 15 9.40 13.26 -12.13
N GLY A 16 10.03 13.08 -13.28
CA GLY A 16 10.82 14.12 -13.97
C GLY A 16 12.25 14.32 -13.43
N LEU A 17 13.02 15.19 -14.11
CA LEU A 17 14.45 15.41 -13.84
C LEU A 17 14.74 15.98 -12.44
N ASN A 18 13.75 16.64 -11.84
CA ASN A 18 13.81 17.25 -10.50
C ASN A 18 12.95 16.51 -9.47
N GLY A 19 12.49 15.29 -9.79
CA GLY A 19 11.73 14.47 -8.87
C GLY A 19 12.52 14.11 -7.62
N ARG A 20 11.80 13.79 -6.54
CA ARG A 20 12.38 13.22 -5.32
C ARG A 20 13.20 11.97 -5.64
N ARG A 21 14.24 11.72 -4.83
CA ARG A 21 15.19 10.60 -5.05
C ARG A 21 15.25 9.62 -3.89
N ASP A 22 14.58 9.93 -2.79
CA ASP A 22 14.44 9.13 -1.59
C ASP A 22 13.40 8.01 -1.79
N THR A 23 13.54 7.24 -2.87
CA THR A 23 12.60 6.15 -3.23
C THR A 23 12.55 5.06 -2.15
N PHE A 24 13.60 4.92 -1.35
CA PHE A 24 13.62 4.04 -0.18
C PHE A 24 12.56 4.44 0.86
N ALA A 25 12.51 5.73 1.24
CA ALA A 25 11.52 6.22 2.20
C ALA A 25 10.09 6.06 1.66
N PHE A 26 9.90 6.31 0.36
CA PHE A 26 8.62 6.03 -0.29
C PHE A 26 8.23 4.55 -0.18
N LYS A 27 9.16 3.63 -0.48
CA LYS A 27 8.91 2.19 -0.39
C LYS A 27 8.63 1.74 1.04
N GLU A 28 9.26 2.35 2.05
CA GLU A 28 8.94 2.05 3.45
C GLU A 28 7.52 2.49 3.85
N LEU A 29 7.02 3.59 3.28
CA LEU A 29 5.67 4.09 3.55
C LEU A 29 4.60 3.35 2.75
N TYR A 30 4.83 3.08 1.48
CA TYR A 30 3.81 2.58 0.55
C TYR A 30 4.02 1.14 0.11
N GLY A 31 5.12 0.49 0.49
CA GLY A 31 5.45 -0.89 0.13
C GLY A 31 6.00 -1.09 -1.29
N LEU A 32 5.69 -0.19 -2.22
CA LEU A 32 6.07 -0.26 -3.63
C LEU A 32 7.00 0.88 -4.05
N HIS A 33 7.69 0.71 -5.18
CA HIS A 33 8.48 1.78 -5.76
C HIS A 33 7.56 2.85 -6.38
N PRO A 34 7.87 4.16 -6.27
CA PRO A 34 6.99 5.22 -6.78
C PRO A 34 6.71 5.09 -8.28
N ALA A 35 7.70 4.63 -9.07
CA ALA A 35 7.53 4.39 -10.51
C ALA A 35 6.54 3.26 -10.85
N ASP A 36 6.22 2.38 -9.90
CA ASP A 36 5.19 1.35 -10.08
C ASP A 36 3.84 1.86 -9.57
N VAL A 37 3.84 2.56 -8.42
CA VAL A 37 2.63 3.18 -7.88
C VAL A 37 1.98 4.17 -8.84
N VAL A 38 2.77 4.98 -9.57
CA VAL A 38 2.24 5.95 -10.54
C VAL A 38 1.47 5.29 -11.70
N LYS A 39 1.71 4.00 -11.96
CA LYS A 39 1.01 3.25 -13.03
C LYS A 39 -0.30 2.64 -12.54
N ILE A 40 -0.47 2.50 -11.22
CA ILE A 40 -1.65 1.86 -10.64
C ILE A 40 -2.86 2.78 -10.79
N THR A 41 -3.94 2.25 -11.34
CA THR A 41 -5.22 3.01 -11.46
C THR A 41 -6.31 2.51 -10.53
N HIS A 42 -6.15 1.29 -10.02
CA HIS A 42 -7.08 0.63 -9.12
C HIS A 42 -7.10 1.31 -7.75
N LYS A 43 -8.26 1.91 -7.43
CA LYS A 43 -8.44 2.74 -6.25
C LYS A 43 -8.26 1.97 -4.95
N GLU A 44 -8.71 0.72 -4.93
CA GLU A 44 -8.64 -0.17 -3.79
C GLU A 44 -7.18 -0.49 -3.44
N THR A 45 -6.32 -0.64 -4.45
CA THR A 45 -4.88 -0.77 -4.27
C THR A 45 -4.28 0.53 -3.74
N ILE A 46 -4.53 1.68 -4.39
CA ILE A 46 -4.01 2.98 -3.93
C ILE A 46 -4.39 3.25 -2.47
N ASN A 47 -5.65 2.97 -2.11
CA ASN A 47 -6.17 3.15 -0.77
C ASN A 47 -5.44 2.26 0.25
N ILE A 48 -5.15 1.00 -0.07
CA ILE A 48 -4.48 0.11 0.89
C ILE A 48 -3.02 0.49 1.13
N LEU A 49 -2.31 0.97 0.09
CA LEU A 49 -0.96 1.52 0.23
C LEU A 49 -0.99 2.79 1.12
N SER A 50 -1.98 3.65 0.90
CA SER A 50 -2.18 4.89 1.66
C SER A 50 -2.50 4.61 3.14
N ILE A 51 -3.32 3.58 3.43
CA ILE A 51 -3.60 3.14 4.80
C ILE A 51 -2.31 2.70 5.51
N HIS A 52 -1.43 1.94 4.85
CA HIS A 52 -0.16 1.53 5.45
C HIS A 52 0.75 2.73 5.74
N ALA A 53 0.84 3.70 4.82
CA ALA A 53 1.58 4.94 5.05
C ALA A 53 1.02 5.73 6.24
N GLY A 54 -0.31 5.83 6.36
CA GLY A 54 -0.99 6.43 7.50
C GLY A 54 -0.63 5.75 8.83
N VAL A 55 -0.69 4.41 8.88
CA VAL A 55 -0.32 3.63 10.06
C VAL A 55 1.17 3.80 10.43
N ARG A 56 2.05 3.92 9.44
CA ARG A 56 3.49 4.17 9.64
C ARG A 56 3.78 5.59 10.12
N ALA A 57 3.02 6.58 9.66
CA ALA A 57 3.23 7.98 9.96
C ALA A 57 2.51 8.45 11.23
N ASP A 58 1.58 7.65 11.78
CA ASP A 58 0.86 7.98 13.00
C ASP A 58 1.82 8.05 14.20
N SER A 59 1.92 9.23 14.82
CA SER A 59 2.77 9.48 16.00
C SER A 59 2.09 9.16 17.33
N HIS A 60 0.79 8.85 17.31
CA HIS A 60 -0.05 8.61 18.49
C HIS A 60 -0.38 7.14 18.68
N LYS A 61 -0.45 6.36 17.59
CA LYS A 61 -0.80 4.94 17.61
C LYS A 61 0.27 4.10 16.95
N THR A 62 0.54 2.93 17.52
CA THR A 62 1.49 1.98 16.95
C THR A 62 0.74 0.95 16.10
N GLY A 63 1.16 0.78 14.85
CA GLY A 63 0.66 -0.29 13.98
C GLY A 63 0.93 -1.69 14.54
N THR A 64 0.04 -2.66 14.31
CA THR A 64 0.27 -4.03 14.77
C THR A 64 1.28 -4.76 13.88
N ASN A 65 2.08 -5.66 14.48
CA ASN A 65 2.98 -6.53 13.70
C ASN A 65 2.23 -7.38 12.68
N GLU A 66 0.99 -7.77 13.00
CA GLU A 66 0.16 -8.55 12.10
C GLU A 66 -0.29 -7.74 10.88
N PHE A 67 -0.70 -6.49 11.07
CA PHE A 67 -1.03 -5.59 9.97
C PHE A 67 0.15 -5.42 9.02
N TYR A 68 1.35 -5.14 9.55
CA TYR A 68 2.56 -5.02 8.74
C TYR A 68 2.89 -6.31 7.99
N ARG A 69 2.72 -7.48 8.62
CA ARG A 69 2.95 -8.78 7.97
C ARG A 69 1.96 -9.03 6.83
N ARG A 70 0.67 -8.82 7.05
CA ARG A 70 -0.38 -9.00 6.03
C ARG A 70 -0.22 -8.00 4.89
N PHE A 71 0.24 -6.78 5.18
CA PHE A 71 0.58 -5.80 4.15
C PHE A 71 1.77 -6.24 3.28
N ALA A 72 2.84 -6.72 3.91
CA ALA A 72 3.99 -7.24 3.16
C ALA A 72 3.63 -8.45 2.29
N GLU A 73 2.75 -9.33 2.78
CA GLU A 73 2.21 -10.46 2.01
C GLU A 73 1.40 -9.99 0.80
N PHE A 74 0.49 -9.02 0.98
CA PHE A 74 -0.25 -8.42 -0.13
C PHE A 74 0.68 -7.82 -1.19
N VAL A 75 1.66 -7.00 -0.78
CA VAL A 75 2.63 -6.38 -1.69
C VAL A 75 3.40 -7.45 -2.47
N HIS A 76 3.90 -8.47 -1.78
CA HIS A 76 4.65 -9.55 -2.43
C HIS A 76 3.83 -10.30 -3.48
N LEU A 77 2.58 -10.63 -3.16
CA LEU A 77 1.68 -11.32 -4.10
C LEU A 77 1.29 -10.41 -5.27
N PHE A 78 1.07 -9.13 -5.03
CA PHE A 78 0.72 -8.16 -6.06
C PHE A 78 1.89 -7.88 -7.03
N GLU A 79 3.13 -7.76 -6.52
CA GLU A 79 4.33 -7.72 -7.36
C GLU A 79 4.48 -9.04 -8.15
N GLY A 80 4.24 -10.19 -7.50
CA GLY A 80 4.30 -11.50 -8.14
C GLY A 80 3.24 -11.75 -9.21
N SER A 81 2.12 -11.02 -9.17
CA SER A 81 1.08 -11.01 -10.20
C SER A 81 1.32 -9.99 -11.31
N ASP A 82 2.52 -9.41 -11.40
CA ASP A 82 2.84 -8.32 -12.34
C ASP A 82 1.88 -7.12 -12.20
N TYR A 83 1.54 -6.79 -10.96
CA TYR A 83 0.64 -5.69 -10.62
C TYR A 83 -0.77 -5.82 -11.22
N ASP A 84 -1.25 -7.06 -11.46
CA ASP A 84 -2.59 -7.30 -12.01
C ASP A 84 -3.70 -6.72 -11.14
N GLU A 85 -4.15 -5.52 -11.49
CA GLU A 85 -5.23 -4.75 -10.87
C GLU A 85 -6.60 -5.47 -10.93
N SER A 86 -6.74 -6.52 -11.73
CA SER A 86 -8.00 -7.28 -11.84
C SER A 86 -8.27 -8.19 -10.64
N TYR A 87 -7.40 -8.25 -9.63
CA TYR A 87 -7.51 -9.22 -8.52
C TYR A 87 -8.85 -9.18 -7.74
N LEU A 88 -9.61 -8.07 -7.75
CA LEU A 88 -10.96 -8.01 -7.17
C LEU A 88 -12.10 -8.28 -8.16
N THR A 89 -11.77 -8.49 -9.44
CA THR A 89 -12.74 -8.79 -10.49
C THR A 89 -13.14 -10.26 -10.46
N ALA A 90 -14.42 -10.52 -10.70
CA ALA A 90 -14.92 -11.89 -10.81
C ALA A 90 -14.18 -12.66 -11.91
N GLY A 91 -13.66 -13.84 -11.58
CA GLY A 91 -12.92 -14.71 -12.51
C GLY A 91 -11.43 -14.37 -12.67
N SER A 92 -10.89 -13.44 -11.86
CA SER A 92 -9.45 -13.19 -11.82
C SER A 92 -8.66 -14.44 -11.44
N GLN A 93 -7.48 -14.60 -12.04
CA GLN A 93 -6.53 -15.65 -11.69
C GLN A 93 -5.72 -15.29 -10.42
N CYS A 94 -5.81 -14.04 -9.96
CA CYS A 94 -5.09 -13.49 -8.81
C CYS A 94 -5.84 -13.67 -7.49
N ALA A 95 -6.41 -14.86 -7.27
CA ALA A 95 -7.21 -15.17 -6.07
C ALA A 95 -6.40 -15.02 -4.77
N ASP A 96 -5.09 -15.25 -4.82
CA ASP A 96 -4.19 -15.09 -3.67
C ASP A 96 -4.00 -13.63 -3.30
N VAL A 97 -3.84 -12.74 -4.29
CA VAL A 97 -3.78 -11.28 -4.08
C VAL A 97 -5.08 -10.78 -3.47
N ALA A 98 -6.22 -11.23 -3.99
CA ALA A 98 -7.53 -10.88 -3.46
C ALA A 98 -7.70 -11.32 -2.00
N ARG A 99 -7.28 -12.54 -1.68
CA ARG A 99 -7.33 -13.08 -0.32
C ARG A 99 -6.42 -12.31 0.64
N ALA A 100 -5.22 -11.95 0.22
CA ALA A 100 -4.32 -11.12 1.02
C ALA A 100 -4.89 -9.71 1.25
N TYR A 101 -5.50 -9.11 0.22
CA TYR A 101 -6.20 -7.83 0.33
C TYR A 101 -7.33 -7.87 1.37
N TRP A 102 -8.23 -8.87 1.29
CA TRP A 102 -9.33 -9.00 2.25
C TRP A 102 -8.84 -9.29 3.67
N SER A 103 -7.83 -10.15 3.81
CA SER A 103 -7.17 -10.44 5.08
C SER A 103 -6.59 -9.16 5.70
N LEU A 104 -5.96 -8.31 4.90
CA LEU A 104 -5.41 -7.04 5.39
C LEU A 104 -6.50 -6.06 5.81
N LEU A 105 -7.61 -5.97 5.08
CA LEU A 105 -8.74 -5.09 5.44
C LEU A 105 -9.41 -5.47 6.75
N ASP A 106 -9.53 -6.77 7.01
CA ASP A 106 -10.10 -7.32 8.25
C ASP A 106 -9.12 -7.22 9.45
N CYS A 107 -7.85 -6.94 9.18
CA CYS A 107 -6.81 -6.90 10.21
C CYS A 107 -6.92 -5.65 11.10
N GLN A 108 -6.75 -5.86 12.41
CA GLN A 108 -6.60 -4.77 13.37
C GLN A 108 -5.31 -3.98 13.08
N ARG A 109 -5.47 -2.70 12.72
CA ARG A 109 -4.38 -1.86 12.24
C ARG A 109 -3.48 -1.35 13.37
N TYR A 110 -4.08 -0.94 14.49
CA TYR A 110 -3.39 -0.33 15.61
C TYR A 110 -3.45 -1.22 16.85
N GLN A 111 -2.39 -1.21 17.65
CA GLN A 111 -2.41 -1.80 18.98
C GLN A 111 -3.48 -1.10 19.83
N ASP A 112 -4.25 -1.88 20.59
CA ASP A 112 -5.18 -1.30 21.56
C ASP A 112 -4.39 -0.51 22.60
N SER A 113 -4.86 0.69 22.90
CA SER A 113 -4.33 1.47 24.02
C SER A 113 -4.72 0.73 25.30
N ALA A 114 -3.72 0.19 26.01
CA ALA A 114 -3.90 -0.43 27.32
C ALA A 114 -4.39 0.58 28.37
#